data_AF-A0A850MM61-F1
#
_entry.id   AF-A0A850MM61-F1
#
_cell.length_a   1.000
_cell.length_b   1.000
_cell.length_c   1.000
_cell.angle_alpha   90.00
_cell.angle_beta   90.00
_cell.angle_gamma   90.00
#
_symmetry.space_group_name_H-M   'P 1'
#
loop_
_entity.id
_entity.type
_entity.pdbx_description
1 polymer ?
#
loop_
_entity_poly.entity_id
_entity_poly.type
_entity_poly.pdbx_seq_one_letter_code
_entity_poly.pdbx_strand_id
1 'polypeptide(L)'
;MKKKVLILILIDCSIIPIWLIFFRYPFTLSVGAEPKLVLPMYNFSNNSYIQGFGQITPTDDHNGIDFGINATTEIMAPHDAYIDNIRTWYNEKGGHWQTNVELWLSFRWYIEIIFESWALNESFGKLQRDAIVVTRGQYVQANQTLGNLLYHGAYAHIHFGIKTFSTDLCPYTYFSSAAKTAFENQFPNVNTTLHWCM
;
A
#
# COMPACT_ATOMS: atom_id res chain seq x y z
N MET A 1 -12.05 -29.83 -63.99
CA MET A 1 -12.46 -29.13 -62.74
C MET A 1 -11.27 -29.10 -61.78
N LYS A 2 -10.68 -27.92 -61.53
CA LYS A 2 -9.52 -27.76 -60.63
C LYS A 2 -10.00 -27.63 -59.18
N LYS A 3 -9.74 -28.63 -58.33
CA LYS A 3 -9.96 -28.54 -56.89
C LYS A 3 -8.90 -27.63 -56.27
N LYS A 4 -9.30 -26.46 -55.79
CA LYS A 4 -8.45 -25.59 -54.96
C LYS A 4 -8.41 -26.20 -53.56
N VAL A 5 -7.25 -26.67 -53.13
CA VAL A 5 -7.00 -27.11 -51.77
C VAL A 5 -6.78 -25.86 -50.92
N LEU A 6 -7.69 -25.61 -49.98
CA LEU A 6 -7.59 -24.53 -49.01
C LEU A 6 -6.71 -25.03 -47.86
N ILE A 7 -5.49 -24.51 -47.76
CA ILE A 7 -4.58 -24.81 -46.64
C ILE A 7 -4.96 -23.86 -45.49
N LEU A 8 -5.61 -24.41 -44.46
CA LEU A 8 -5.82 -23.74 -43.18
C LEU A 8 -4.52 -23.82 -42.39
N ILE A 9 -3.82 -22.69 -42.26
CA ILE A 9 -2.68 -22.56 -41.35
C ILE A 9 -3.28 -22.34 -39.95
N LEU A 10 -3.32 -23.42 -39.14
CA LEU A 10 -3.54 -23.34 -37.71
C LEU A 10 -2.27 -22.75 -37.08
N ILE A 11 -2.28 -21.45 -36.81
CA ILE A 11 -1.25 -20.81 -36.00
C ILE A 11 -1.55 -21.22 -34.55
N ASP A 12 -0.77 -22.16 -34.04
CA ASP A 12 -0.84 -22.62 -32.66
C ASP A 12 -0.29 -21.50 -31.74
N CYS A 13 -1.21 -20.72 -31.15
CA CYS A 13 -0.90 -19.63 -30.23
C CYS A 13 -0.53 -20.11 -28.81
N SER A 14 -0.03 -21.33 -28.64
CA SER A 14 0.23 -21.95 -27.33
C SER A 14 1.61 -21.61 -26.74
N ILE A 15 2.24 -20.51 -27.14
CA ILE A 15 3.30 -19.89 -26.35
C ILE A 15 2.62 -18.96 -25.34
N ILE A 16 2.08 -19.53 -24.26
CA ILE A 16 1.87 -18.74 -23.05
C ILE A 16 3.30 -18.37 -22.61
N PRO A 17 3.70 -17.08 -22.65
CA PRO A 17 5.05 -16.70 -22.26
C PRO A 17 5.30 -17.25 -20.86
N ILE A 18 6.35 -18.06 -20.72
CA ILE A 18 6.76 -18.74 -19.48
C ILE A 18 6.79 -17.77 -18.28
N TRP A 19 6.99 -16.48 -18.53
CA TRP A 19 6.86 -15.42 -17.56
C TRP A 19 5.49 -15.34 -16.85
N LEU A 20 4.36 -15.64 -17.52
CA LEU A 20 3.03 -15.75 -16.87
C LEU A 20 2.92 -16.94 -15.91
N ILE A 21 3.82 -17.93 -16.02
CA ILE A 21 3.85 -19.10 -15.14
C ILE A 21 4.66 -18.79 -13.87
N PHE A 22 5.68 -17.93 -13.96
CA PHE A 22 6.56 -17.61 -12.84
C PHE A 22 6.24 -16.28 -12.14
N PHE A 23 5.63 -15.33 -12.85
CA PHE A 23 5.33 -14.01 -12.31
C PHE A 23 3.85 -13.75 -12.32
N ARG A 24 3.34 -13.44 -11.13
CA ARG A 24 1.93 -13.22 -10.89
C ARG A 24 1.39 -11.98 -11.59
N TYR A 25 2.22 -10.93 -11.68
CA TYR A 25 1.91 -9.68 -12.37
C TYR A 25 3.15 -9.09 -13.06
N PRO A 26 2.94 -8.23 -14.10
CA PRO A 26 3.97 -7.35 -14.61
C PRO A 26 4.66 -6.50 -13.55
N PHE A 27 5.95 -6.23 -13.72
CA PHE A 27 6.63 -5.23 -12.91
C PHE A 27 6.16 -3.84 -13.35
N THR A 28 5.81 -3.02 -12.36
CA THR A 28 5.52 -1.59 -12.57
C THR A 28 6.77 -0.73 -12.29
N LEU A 29 7.78 -1.32 -11.66
CA LEU A 29 9.09 -0.72 -11.42
C LEU A 29 10.16 -1.42 -12.25
N SER A 30 10.96 -0.64 -12.98
CA SER A 30 12.07 -1.16 -13.77
C SER A 30 13.08 -1.92 -12.92
N VAL A 31 13.68 -2.97 -13.49
CA VAL A 31 14.71 -3.77 -12.80
C VAL A 31 15.87 -2.87 -12.36
N GLY A 32 16.20 -2.91 -11.06
CA GLY A 32 17.27 -2.11 -10.48
C GLY A 32 16.88 -0.68 -10.09
N ALA A 33 15.68 -0.21 -10.45
CA ALA A 33 15.20 1.09 -10.01
C ALA A 33 14.74 1.04 -8.54
N GLU A 34 14.80 2.20 -7.88
CA GLU A 34 14.16 2.44 -6.58
C GLU A 34 12.81 3.12 -6.82
N PRO A 35 11.78 2.81 -6.01
CA PRO A 35 10.48 3.44 -6.15
C PRO A 35 10.55 4.91 -5.74
N LYS A 36 9.73 5.73 -6.40
CA LYS A 36 9.54 7.14 -6.05
C LYS A 36 8.11 7.35 -5.60
N LEU A 37 7.91 7.39 -4.29
CA LEU A 37 6.58 7.36 -3.68
C LEU A 37 5.95 8.75 -3.60
N VAL A 38 4.65 8.83 -3.86
CA VAL A 38 3.82 9.93 -3.35
C VAL A 38 3.29 9.56 -1.96
N LEU A 39 2.76 10.54 -1.24
CA LEU A 39 2.08 10.27 0.03
C LEU A 39 0.77 9.49 -0.21
N PRO A 40 0.40 8.56 0.69
CA PRO A 40 -0.86 7.82 0.61
C PRO A 40 -2.09 8.68 0.99
N MET A 41 -1.89 9.95 1.35
CA MET A 41 -2.93 10.94 1.64
C MET A 41 -2.43 12.36 1.33
N TYR A 42 -3.33 13.27 0.93
CA TYR A 42 -2.99 14.68 0.69
C TYR A 42 -3.72 15.66 1.62
N ASN A 43 -4.78 15.21 2.30
CA ASN A 43 -5.50 16.06 3.24
C ASN A 43 -5.01 15.83 4.67
N PHE A 44 -4.10 16.68 5.13
CA PHE A 44 -3.57 16.63 6.49
C PHE A 44 -4.38 17.42 7.52
N SER A 45 -5.51 18.05 7.13
CA SER A 45 -6.31 18.86 8.07
C SER A 45 -6.85 18.07 9.27
N ASN A 46 -7.04 16.76 9.08
CA ASN A 46 -7.52 15.82 10.08
C ASN A 46 -6.41 14.93 10.67
N ASN A 47 -5.15 15.21 10.32
CA ASN A 47 -4.03 14.39 10.78
C ASN A 47 -3.69 14.76 12.23
N SER A 48 -3.97 13.85 13.16
CA SER A 48 -3.77 14.06 14.60
C SER A 48 -2.37 13.69 15.07
N TYR A 49 -1.71 12.73 14.42
CA TYR A 49 -0.32 12.38 14.74
C TYR A 49 0.44 11.81 13.54
N ILE A 50 1.77 11.84 13.59
CA ILE A 50 2.66 11.05 12.73
C ILE A 50 3.68 10.31 13.59
N GLN A 51 3.75 8.99 13.44
CA GLN A 51 4.77 8.14 14.08
C GLN A 51 5.80 7.70 13.05
N GLY A 52 7.08 7.99 13.29
CA GLY A 52 8.17 7.64 12.37
C GLY A 52 8.55 6.16 12.36
N PHE A 53 9.33 5.77 11.36
CA PHE A 53 9.98 4.46 11.26
C PHE A 53 11.17 4.38 12.21
N GLY A 54 11.44 3.18 12.74
CA GLY A 54 12.59 2.88 13.57
C GLY A 54 12.23 2.70 15.03
N GLN A 55 13.21 2.83 15.91
CA GLN A 55 13.02 2.60 17.34
C GLN A 55 12.09 3.65 17.97
N ILE A 56 10.95 3.20 18.52
CA ILE A 56 9.96 4.06 19.18
C ILE A 56 10.04 3.96 20.70
N THR A 57 10.47 2.82 21.21
CA THR A 57 10.81 2.60 22.62
C THR A 57 12.07 1.73 22.68
N PRO A 58 12.75 1.60 23.84
CA PRO A 58 13.93 0.75 23.94
C PRO A 58 13.73 -0.73 23.55
N THR A 59 12.47 -1.19 23.48
CA THR A 59 12.12 -2.59 23.21
C THR A 59 11.17 -2.76 22.02
N ASP A 60 10.79 -1.69 21.33
CA ASP A 60 9.82 -1.73 20.24
C ASP A 60 10.28 -0.85 19.08
N ASP A 61 10.31 -1.46 17.90
CA ASP A 61 10.67 -0.84 16.64
C ASP A 61 9.41 -0.75 15.76
N HIS A 62 9.24 0.39 15.13
CA HIS A 62 8.14 0.66 14.22
C HIS A 62 8.60 0.49 12.78
N ASN A 63 7.94 -0.39 12.04
CA ASN A 63 8.38 -0.83 10.72
C ASN A 63 7.73 -0.08 9.54
N GLY A 64 7.13 1.08 9.82
CA GLY A 64 6.51 1.94 8.83
C GLY A 64 6.39 3.37 9.33
N ILE A 65 5.50 4.13 8.71
CA ILE A 65 5.10 5.46 9.19
C ILE A 65 3.59 5.45 9.41
N ASP A 66 3.16 5.85 10.60
CA ASP A 66 1.74 5.97 10.90
C ASP A 66 1.27 7.39 10.64
N PHE A 67 0.10 7.49 10.02
CA PHE A 67 -0.64 8.74 9.89
C PHE A 67 -1.94 8.60 10.68
N GLY A 68 -1.95 9.17 11.89
CA GLY A 68 -3.11 9.23 12.76
C GLY A 68 -4.12 10.24 12.24
N ILE A 69 -5.38 9.82 12.12
CA ILE A 69 -6.41 10.58 11.42
C ILE A 69 -7.70 10.60 12.26
N ASN A 70 -8.27 11.79 12.47
CA ASN A 70 -9.47 11.99 13.29
C ASN A 70 -10.79 12.08 12.49
N ALA A 71 -10.79 11.65 11.23
CA ALA A 71 -11.94 11.68 10.33
C ALA A 71 -11.81 10.62 9.23
N THR A 72 -12.93 10.23 8.63
CA THR A 72 -12.90 9.35 7.44
C THR A 72 -12.13 10.03 6.32
N THR A 73 -11.10 9.37 5.81
CA THR A 73 -10.12 9.98 4.89
C THR A 73 -9.83 9.05 3.72
N GLU A 74 -9.79 9.64 2.53
CA GLU A 74 -9.42 8.95 1.30
C GLU A 74 -7.93 8.60 1.29
N ILE A 75 -7.64 7.34 0.97
CA ILE A 75 -6.28 6.79 0.89
C ILE A 75 -5.98 6.41 -0.55
N MET A 76 -4.80 6.82 -1.01
CA MET A 76 -4.39 6.71 -2.40
C MET A 76 -3.19 5.79 -2.58
N ALA A 77 -3.06 5.26 -3.79
CA ALA A 77 -1.91 4.47 -4.21
C ALA A 77 -0.65 5.36 -4.25
N PRO A 78 0.41 5.01 -3.50
CA PRO A 78 1.64 5.80 -3.45
C PRO A 78 2.54 5.62 -4.67
N HIS A 79 2.23 4.64 -5.53
CA HIS A 79 2.98 4.32 -6.73
C HIS A 79 2.09 3.49 -7.68
N ASP A 80 2.41 3.49 -8.97
CA ASP A 80 1.87 2.54 -9.93
C ASP A 80 2.18 1.11 -9.47
N ALA A 81 1.17 0.26 -9.32
CA ALA A 81 1.35 -1.08 -8.77
C ALA A 81 0.19 -2.02 -9.12
N TYR A 82 0.39 -3.31 -8.88
CA TYR A 82 -0.72 -4.27 -8.81
C TYR A 82 -1.11 -4.53 -7.36
N ILE A 83 -2.41 -4.63 -7.07
CA ILE A 83 -2.88 -5.07 -5.75
C ILE A 83 -2.59 -6.57 -5.60
N ASP A 84 -1.65 -6.93 -4.73
CA ASP A 84 -1.26 -8.33 -4.55
C ASP A 84 -2.15 -9.07 -3.56
N ASN A 85 -2.50 -8.38 -2.49
CA ASN A 85 -3.26 -8.93 -1.37
C ASN A 85 -4.17 -7.86 -0.75
N ILE A 86 -5.34 -8.31 -0.29
CA ILE A 86 -6.21 -7.55 0.60
C ILE A 86 -6.66 -8.52 1.68
N ARG A 87 -6.34 -8.23 2.93
CA ARG A 87 -6.62 -9.15 4.04
C ARG A 87 -7.18 -8.37 5.22
N THR A 88 -8.25 -8.88 5.83
CA THR A 88 -8.88 -8.31 7.02
C THR A 88 -8.86 -9.33 8.14
N TRP A 89 -8.42 -8.93 9.33
CA TRP A 89 -8.36 -9.79 10.50
C TRP A 89 -8.33 -8.97 11.80
N TYR A 90 -8.60 -9.64 12.92
CA TYR A 90 -8.42 -9.06 14.25
C TYR A 90 -6.95 -9.15 14.67
N ASN A 91 -6.32 -8.01 14.93
CA ASN A 91 -4.96 -7.92 15.41
C ASN A 91 -4.95 -7.96 16.94
N GLU A 92 -4.62 -9.11 17.53
CA GLU A 92 -4.56 -9.30 18.98
C GLU A 92 -3.57 -8.34 19.67
N LYS A 93 -2.45 -7.99 19.02
CA LYS A 93 -1.47 -7.04 19.57
C LYS A 93 -2.05 -5.62 19.63
N GLY A 94 -2.80 -5.23 18.59
CA GLY A 94 -3.44 -3.91 18.49
C GLY A 94 -4.81 -3.80 19.17
N GLY A 95 -5.46 -4.93 19.46
CA GLY A 95 -6.79 -4.98 20.09
C GLY A 95 -7.94 -4.51 19.18
N HIS A 96 -7.80 -4.59 17.86
CA HIS A 96 -8.81 -4.13 16.91
C HIS A 96 -8.71 -4.83 15.54
N TRP A 97 -9.74 -4.69 14.72
CA TRP A 97 -9.75 -5.19 13.34
C TRP A 97 -9.02 -4.24 12.40
N GLN A 98 -8.17 -4.80 11.54
CA GLN A 98 -7.44 -4.07 10.51
C GLN A 98 -7.66 -4.67 9.13
N THR A 99 -7.44 -3.87 8.08
CA THR A 99 -7.42 -4.34 6.69
C THR A 99 -6.11 -3.92 6.03
N ASN A 100 -5.30 -4.89 5.60
CA ASN A 100 -4.04 -4.62 4.90
C ASN A 100 -4.26 -4.69 3.40
N VAL A 101 -3.68 -3.73 2.69
CA VAL A 101 -3.59 -3.69 1.23
C VAL A 101 -2.12 -3.72 0.85
N GLU A 102 -1.71 -4.77 0.16
CA GLU A 102 -0.34 -4.95 -0.31
C GLU A 102 -0.26 -4.65 -1.81
N LEU A 103 0.69 -3.81 -2.18
CA LEU A 103 0.93 -3.36 -3.55
C LEU A 103 2.26 -3.94 -4.03
N TRP A 104 2.20 -4.62 -5.18
CA TRP A 104 3.33 -5.23 -5.85
C TRP A 104 3.89 -4.32 -6.93
N LEU A 105 5.19 -4.02 -6.82
CA LEU A 105 5.93 -3.23 -7.81
C LEU A 105 6.88 -4.11 -8.63
N SER A 106 7.59 -5.01 -7.95
CA SER A 106 8.54 -5.96 -8.55
C SER A 106 8.90 -7.05 -7.54
N PHE A 107 9.63 -8.09 -7.96
CA PHE A 107 10.17 -9.15 -7.08
C PHE A 107 10.98 -8.63 -5.89
N ARG A 108 11.53 -7.42 -5.99
CA ARG A 108 12.27 -6.79 -4.90
C ARG A 108 11.38 -5.94 -4.02
N TRP A 109 10.33 -5.30 -4.55
CA TRP A 109 9.68 -4.15 -3.92
C TRP A 109 8.19 -4.36 -3.69
N TYR A 110 7.77 -4.12 -2.45
CA TYR A 110 6.39 -4.16 -2.01
C TYR A 110 6.07 -2.93 -1.16
N ILE A 111 4.83 -2.49 -1.24
CA ILE A 111 4.28 -1.45 -0.37
C ILE A 111 3.13 -2.07 0.43
N GLU A 112 3.05 -1.74 1.71
CA GLU A 112 1.96 -2.15 2.58
C GLU A 112 1.24 -0.91 3.12
N ILE A 113 -0.08 -0.90 3.02
CA ILE A 113 -0.93 0.09 3.68
C ILE A 113 -1.91 -0.68 4.55
N ILE A 114 -1.80 -0.51 5.86
CA ILE A 114 -2.68 -1.11 6.85
C ILE A 114 -3.70 -0.07 7.28
N PHE A 115 -4.99 -0.39 7.14
CA PHE A 115 -6.09 0.46 7.56
C PHE A 115 -6.50 0.04 8.97
N GLU A 116 -5.99 0.75 9.97
CA GLU A 116 -6.26 0.57 11.40
C GLU A 116 -7.34 1.56 11.83
N SER A 117 -8.57 1.33 11.37
CA SER A 117 -9.73 2.22 11.60
C SER A 117 -10.19 2.37 13.05
N TRP A 118 -9.52 1.69 13.99
CA TRP A 118 -9.98 1.47 15.37
C TRP A 118 -11.30 0.70 15.45
N ALA A 119 -11.52 -0.26 14.55
CA ALA A 119 -12.67 -1.14 14.53
C ALA A 119 -12.63 -2.16 15.69
N LEU A 120 -13.27 -1.84 16.82
CA LEU A 120 -13.28 -2.68 18.04
C LEU A 120 -14.19 -3.92 17.96
N ASN A 121 -14.86 -4.15 16.83
CA ASN A 121 -15.70 -5.32 16.60
C ASN A 121 -15.70 -5.73 15.12
N GLU A 122 -16.10 -6.97 14.84
CA GLU A 122 -16.06 -7.55 13.49
C GLU A 122 -16.95 -6.79 12.49
N SER A 123 -18.08 -6.26 12.93
CA SER A 123 -18.97 -5.48 12.06
C SER A 123 -18.27 -4.22 11.53
N PHE A 124 -17.54 -3.51 12.38
CA PHE A 124 -16.72 -2.37 11.94
C PHE A 124 -15.52 -2.81 11.10
N GLY A 125 -14.91 -3.97 11.41
CA GLY A 125 -13.88 -4.56 10.57
C GLY A 125 -14.36 -4.84 9.13
N LYS A 126 -15.59 -5.35 8.98
CA LYS A 126 -16.24 -5.56 7.68
C LYS A 126 -16.53 -4.24 6.96
N LEU A 127 -17.05 -3.23 7.67
CA LEU A 127 -17.24 -1.90 7.08
C LEU A 127 -15.92 -1.32 6.55
N GLN A 128 -14.83 -1.44 7.30
CA GLN A 128 -13.52 -1.00 6.83
C GLN A 128 -13.04 -1.80 5.61
N ARG A 129 -13.29 -3.12 5.56
CA ARG A 129 -12.98 -3.93 4.38
C ARG A 129 -13.78 -3.49 3.15
N ASP A 130 -15.06 -3.21 3.32
CA ASP A 130 -15.96 -2.78 2.24
C ASP A 130 -15.62 -1.36 1.74
N ALA A 131 -14.97 -0.54 2.57
CA ALA A 131 -14.46 0.77 2.19
C ALA A 131 -13.19 0.71 1.30
N ILE A 132 -12.60 -0.47 1.07
CA ILE A 132 -11.51 -0.69 0.11
C ILE A 132 -12.12 -1.00 -1.25
N VAL A 133 -11.99 -0.07 -2.19
CA VAL A 133 -12.67 -0.09 -3.50
C VAL A 133 -11.88 -0.82 -4.60
N VAL A 134 -10.62 -1.14 -4.33
CA VAL A 134 -9.78 -1.92 -5.24
C VAL A 134 -9.90 -3.42 -4.96
N THR A 135 -9.49 -4.23 -5.95
CA THR A 135 -9.53 -5.69 -5.86
C THR A 135 -8.16 -6.29 -6.15
N ARG A 136 -7.92 -7.50 -5.62
CA ARG A 136 -6.69 -8.27 -5.87
C ARG A 136 -6.50 -8.51 -7.37
N GLY A 137 -5.31 -8.22 -7.88
CA GLY A 137 -4.93 -8.31 -9.28
C GLY A 137 -5.21 -7.05 -10.10
N GLN A 138 -5.88 -6.06 -9.53
CA GLN A 138 -6.09 -4.77 -10.18
C GLN A 138 -4.78 -3.99 -10.27
N TYR A 139 -4.50 -3.43 -11.44
CA TYR A 139 -3.49 -2.38 -11.59
C TYR A 139 -4.06 -1.05 -11.12
N VAL A 140 -3.27 -0.30 -10.35
CA VAL A 140 -3.58 1.05 -9.89
C VAL A 140 -2.47 1.99 -10.30
N GLN A 141 -2.84 3.23 -10.64
CA GLN A 141 -1.89 4.31 -10.88
C GLN A 141 -1.58 5.05 -9.59
N ALA A 142 -0.41 5.68 -9.47
CA ALA A 142 -0.13 6.61 -8.38
C ALA A 142 -1.24 7.67 -8.28
N ASN A 143 -1.60 8.05 -7.06
CA ASN A 143 -2.71 8.93 -6.71
C ASN A 143 -4.11 8.36 -6.98
N GLN A 144 -4.24 7.11 -7.45
CA GLN A 144 -5.56 6.49 -7.57
C GLN A 144 -6.09 6.11 -6.18
N THR A 145 -7.35 6.40 -5.92
CA THR A 145 -8.05 5.99 -4.68
C THR A 145 -8.02 4.46 -4.51
N LEU A 146 -7.51 4.01 -3.37
CA LEU A 146 -7.57 2.62 -2.92
C LEU A 146 -8.83 2.33 -2.10
N GLY A 147 -9.29 3.34 -1.37
CA GLY A 147 -10.42 3.25 -0.46
C GLY A 147 -10.39 4.38 0.56
N ASN A 148 -11.24 4.26 1.57
CA ASN A 148 -11.25 5.18 2.71
C ASN A 148 -10.78 4.47 3.97
N LEU A 149 -9.96 5.15 4.77
CA LEU A 149 -9.85 4.84 6.20
C LEU A 149 -11.11 5.39 6.87
N LEU A 150 -11.94 4.52 7.42
CA LEU A 150 -13.08 4.90 8.23
C LEU A 150 -12.61 5.32 9.63
N TYR A 151 -13.25 6.35 10.19
CA TYR A 151 -12.98 6.77 11.55
C TYR A 151 -13.93 6.09 12.54
N HIS A 152 -13.44 5.06 13.25
CA HIS A 152 -14.19 4.39 14.32
C HIS A 152 -13.66 4.70 15.73
N GLY A 153 -12.60 5.50 15.87
CA GLY A 153 -12.10 5.95 17.17
C GLY A 153 -10.80 6.75 17.12
N ALA A 154 -10.40 7.30 18.27
CA ALA A 154 -9.34 8.31 18.40
C ALA A 154 -7.93 7.87 17.97
N TYR A 155 -7.69 6.58 17.77
CA TYR A 155 -6.42 6.02 17.31
C TYR A 155 -6.52 5.44 15.90
N ALA A 156 -7.54 5.84 15.14
CA ALA A 156 -7.64 5.46 13.74
C ALA A 156 -6.43 6.01 12.97
N HIS A 157 -5.76 5.15 12.23
CA HIS A 157 -4.59 5.52 11.44
C HIS A 157 -4.42 4.61 10.22
N ILE A 158 -3.59 5.04 9.29
CA ILE A 158 -2.93 4.11 8.38
C ILE A 158 -1.52 3.84 8.87
N HIS A 159 -1.07 2.59 8.79
CA HIS A 159 0.36 2.25 8.84
C HIS A 159 0.87 2.09 7.41
N PHE A 160 1.86 2.88 7.03
CA PHE A 160 2.43 2.91 5.70
C PHE A 160 3.85 2.35 5.70
N GLY A 161 4.03 1.18 5.08
CA GLY A 161 5.30 0.49 4.99
C GLY A 161 5.80 0.30 3.56
N ILE A 162 7.11 0.17 3.41
CA ILE A 162 7.77 -0.28 2.17
C ILE A 162 8.79 -1.36 2.51
N LYS A 163 8.85 -2.42 1.70
CA LYS A 163 9.69 -3.58 1.96
C LYS A 163 10.57 -3.93 0.77
N THR A 164 11.78 -4.42 1.06
CA THR A 164 12.62 -5.14 0.09
C THR A 164 12.92 -6.54 0.52
N PHE A 165 12.58 -7.55 -0.30
CA PHE A 165 12.85 -8.96 0.01
C PHE A 165 12.43 -9.37 1.44
N SER A 166 11.34 -8.80 1.98
CA SER A 166 10.82 -8.94 3.36
C SER A 166 11.51 -8.11 4.45
N THR A 167 12.47 -7.26 4.12
CA THR A 167 13.04 -6.26 5.05
C THR A 167 12.23 -4.97 4.96
N ASP A 168 11.68 -4.53 6.09
CA ASP A 168 11.03 -3.23 6.21
C ASP A 168 12.06 -2.09 6.09
N LEU A 169 11.71 -1.03 5.37
CA LEU A 169 12.55 0.13 5.14
C LEU A 169 11.78 1.40 5.46
N CYS A 170 12.48 2.47 5.83
CA CYS A 170 11.82 3.75 6.06
C CYS A 170 11.17 4.30 4.77
N PRO A 171 9.84 4.50 4.72
CA PRO A 171 9.15 5.01 3.54
C PRO A 171 9.64 6.40 3.11
N TYR A 172 9.96 7.28 4.07
CA TYR A 172 10.39 8.65 3.80
C TYR A 172 11.62 8.71 2.88
N THR A 173 12.54 7.74 2.96
CA THR A 173 13.72 7.65 2.07
C THR A 173 13.32 7.68 0.59
N TYR A 174 12.22 7.02 0.26
CA TYR A 174 11.71 6.80 -1.10
C TYR A 174 10.66 7.82 -1.55
N PHE A 175 10.31 8.80 -0.70
CA PHE A 175 9.37 9.84 -1.08
C PHE A 175 9.94 10.70 -2.23
N SER A 176 9.06 11.04 -3.17
CA SER A 176 9.31 12.10 -4.14
C SER A 176 9.59 13.43 -3.44
N SER A 177 10.26 14.36 -4.12
CA SER A 177 10.55 15.69 -3.55
C SER A 177 9.29 16.40 -3.04
N ALA A 178 8.19 16.34 -3.81
CA ALA A 178 6.92 16.93 -3.40
C ALA A 178 6.33 16.24 -2.15
N ALA A 179 6.40 14.90 -2.08
CA ALA A 179 5.97 14.14 -0.92
C ALA A 179 6.81 14.45 0.33
N LYS A 180 8.14 14.58 0.18
CA LYS A 180 9.04 15.01 1.27
C LYS A 180 8.67 16.39 1.78
N THR A 181 8.51 17.37 0.90
CA THR A 181 8.11 18.73 1.30
C THR A 181 6.78 18.73 2.04
N ALA A 182 5.75 18.03 1.53
CA ALA A 182 4.46 17.95 2.20
C ALA A 182 4.56 17.26 3.57
N PHE A 183 5.31 16.16 3.65
CA PHE A 183 5.54 15.43 4.89
C PHE A 183 6.29 16.28 5.93
N GLU A 184 7.40 16.91 5.54
CA GLU A 184 8.24 17.75 6.40
C GLU A 184 7.51 18.99 6.91
N ASN A 185 6.61 19.56 6.11
CA ASN A 185 5.75 20.66 6.55
C ASN A 185 4.76 20.21 7.62
N GLN A 186 4.31 18.95 7.57
CA GLN A 186 3.32 18.43 8.51
C GLN A 186 3.97 17.86 9.78
N PHE A 187 5.05 17.10 9.65
CA PHE A 187 5.68 16.34 10.73
C PHE A 187 5.88 17.11 12.04
N PRO A 188 6.52 18.30 12.08
CA PRO A 188 6.79 19.00 13.35
C PRO A 188 5.52 19.48 14.09
N ASN A 189 4.36 19.46 13.43
CA ASN A 189 3.10 19.89 14.04
C ASN A 189 2.40 18.75 14.79
N VAL A 190 2.74 17.49 14.48
CA VAL A 190 1.95 16.31 14.87
C VAL A 190 2.81 15.08 15.18
N ASN A 191 4.14 15.19 15.21
CA ASN A 191 5.01 14.05 15.41
C ASN A 191 4.93 13.48 16.83
N THR A 192 4.90 12.15 16.93
CA THR A 192 5.04 11.42 18.20
C THR A 192 6.44 10.85 18.40
N THR A 193 7.28 10.90 17.36
CA THR A 193 8.70 10.50 17.40
C THR A 193 9.61 11.70 17.12
N LEU A 194 10.86 11.65 17.61
CA LEU A 194 11.84 12.71 17.36
C LEU A 194 12.26 12.78 15.88
N HIS A 195 12.26 11.64 15.21
CA HIS A 195 12.74 11.48 13.83
C HIS A 195 11.75 10.62 13.04
N TRP A 196 11.70 10.83 11.71
CA TRP A 196 10.85 10.06 10.80
C TRP A 196 11.48 8.73 10.35
N CYS A 197 12.81 8.60 10.43
CA CYS A 197 13.57 7.37 10.20
C CYS A 197 14.68 7.29 11.24
N MET A 198 14.80 6.17 11.97
CA MET A 198 15.95 5.81 12.80
C MET A 198 16.31 4.35 12.64
#